data_AF-A0AAN6IMK1-F1
#
_entry.id   AF-A0AAN6IMK1-F1
#
_cell.length_a   1.000
_cell.length_b   1.000
_cell.length_c   1.000
_cell.angle_alpha   90.00
_cell.angle_beta   90.00
_cell.angle_gamma   90.00
#
_symmetry.space_group_name_H-M   'P 1'
#
loop_
_entity.id
_entity.type
_entity.pdbx_description
1 polymer ?
#
loop_
_entity_poly.entity_id
_entity_poly.type
_entity_poly.pdbx_seq_one_letter_code
_entity_poly.pdbx_strand_id
1 'polypeptide(L)'
;MPDINVLLVGTGALGSIYAWRLQEGGIHVTCVCRSNYTAVKSSGFRITSDKYGNHTYMPTRVVQSVDEAADTEYDFIIVCTKALPNISDNSHIIAPAIGP
;
A
#
# COMPACT_ATOMS: atom_id res chain seq x y z
N MET A 1 17.08 -3.19 14.69
CA MET A 1 16.45 -4.15 13.76
C MET A 1 16.59 -3.55 12.36
N PRO A 2 16.75 -4.36 11.30
CA PRO A 2 16.69 -3.83 9.94
C PRO A 2 15.32 -3.17 9.69
N ASP A 3 15.30 -2.16 8.83
CA ASP A 3 14.05 -1.48 8.45
C ASP A 3 13.15 -2.45 7.69
N ILE A 4 11.90 -2.62 8.15
CA ILE A 4 10.93 -3.51 7.51
C ILE A 4 10.24 -2.74 6.36
N ASN A 5 10.25 -3.31 5.16
CA ASN A 5 9.65 -2.76 3.96
C ASN A 5 8.42 -3.57 3.54
N VAL A 6 7.28 -2.88 3.39
CA VAL A 6 6.01 -3.50 3.03
C VAL A 6 5.46 -2.90 1.75
N LEU A 7 5.08 -3.77 0.81
CA LEU A 7 4.28 -3.39 -0.35
C LEU A 7 2.80 -3.59 -0.05
N LEU A 8 2.02 -2.51 -0.14
CA LEU A 8 0.56 -2.57 0.02
C LEU A 8 -0.14 -2.43 -1.34
N VAL A 9 -0.80 -3.52 -1.76
CA VAL A 9 -1.53 -3.60 -3.03
C VAL A 9 -3.03 -3.50 -2.77
N GLY A 10 -3.65 -2.40 -3.19
CA GLY A 10 -5.07 -2.14 -2.96
C GLY A 10 -5.29 -1.08 -1.88
N THR A 11 -5.11 0.19 -2.24
CA THR A 11 -5.19 1.34 -1.33
C THR A 11 -6.60 1.95 -1.23
N GLY A 12 -7.60 1.07 -1.12
CA GLY A 12 -8.96 1.46 -0.73
C GLY A 12 -9.07 1.74 0.76
N ALA A 13 -10.29 1.75 1.31
CA ALA A 13 -10.53 2.07 2.73
C ALA A 13 -9.72 1.22 3.73
N LEU A 14 -9.65 -0.11 3.52
CA LEU A 14 -8.87 -0.99 4.40
C LEU A 14 -7.36 -0.80 4.20
N GLY A 15 -6.91 -0.80 2.94
CA GLY A 15 -5.49 -0.66 2.61
C GLY A 15 -4.89 0.66 3.12
N SER A 16 -5.62 1.77 3.00
CA SER A 16 -5.16 3.07 3.48
C SER A 16 -5.04 3.12 5.01
N ILE A 17 -5.95 2.48 5.75
CA ILE A 17 -5.85 2.36 7.22
C ILE A 17 -4.67 1.48 7.63
N TYR A 18 -4.47 0.32 6.99
CA TYR A 18 -3.35 -0.55 7.33
C TYR A 18 -2.00 0.09 7.02
N ALA A 19 -1.84 0.70 5.85
CA ALA A 19 -0.64 1.45 5.50
C ALA A 19 -0.32 2.55 6.52
N TRP A 20 -1.33 3.29 6.98
CA TRP A 20 -1.17 4.30 8.03
C TRP A 20 -0.64 3.70 9.33
N ARG A 21 -1.31 2.65 9.83
CA ARG A 21 -1.02 2.03 11.13
C ARG A 21 0.36 1.36 11.13
N LEU A 22 0.73 0.70 10.03
CA LEU A 22 2.06 0.10 9.86
C LEU A 22 3.14 1.18 9.88
N GLN A 23 2.93 2.28 9.16
CA GLN A 23 3.91 3.36 9.13
C GLN A 23 4.06 4.09 10.47
N GLU A 24 2.97 4.30 11.22
CA GLU A 24 3.08 4.82 12.60
C GLU A 24 3.85 3.85 13.53
N GLY A 25 3.86 2.56 13.21
CA GLY A 25 4.66 1.55 13.90
C GLY A 25 6.14 1.54 13.49
N GLY A 26 6.58 2.45 12.60
CA GLY A 26 7.96 2.54 12.14
C GLY A 26 8.30 1.65 10.94
N ILE A 27 7.30 1.16 10.20
CA ILE A 27 7.48 0.33 9.00
C ILE A 27 7.48 1.23 7.75
N HIS A 28 8.36 0.96 6.79
CA HIS A 28 8.35 1.63 5.50
C HIS A 28 7.28 1.03 4.59
N VAL A 29 6.33 1.85 4.15
CA VAL A 29 5.18 1.37 3.36
C VAL A 29 5.20 1.98 1.96
N THR A 30 5.29 1.11 0.94
CA THR A 30 5.04 1.45 -0.45
C THR A 30 3.57 1.16 -0.78
N CYS A 31 2.84 2.19 -1.17
CA CYS A 31 1.43 2.11 -1.54
C CYS A 31 1.25 2.08 -3.07
N VAL A 32 0.67 1.00 -3.60
CA VAL A 32 0.26 0.94 -5.01
C VAL A 32 -1.10 1.63 -5.18
N CYS A 33 -1.09 2.80 -5.81
CA CYS A 33 -2.26 3.64 -6.04
C CYS A 33 -2.52 3.76 -7.55
N ARG A 34 -3.67 3.29 -8.04
CA ARG A 34 -4.03 3.44 -9.46
C ARG A 34 -4.74 4.76 -9.68
N SER A 35 -6.07 4.75 -9.60
CA SER A 35 -6.90 5.93 -9.87
C SER A 35 -6.67 7.13 -8.94
N ASN A 36 -6.10 6.91 -7.76
CA ASN A 36 -5.83 7.93 -6.76
C ASN A 36 -4.34 8.32 -6.64
N TYR A 37 -3.46 7.84 -7.53
CA TYR A 37 -2.02 8.10 -7.45
C TYR A 37 -1.67 9.57 -7.21
N THR A 38 -2.13 10.46 -8.08
CA THR A 38 -1.77 11.88 -8.04
C THR A 38 -2.25 12.54 -6.74
N ALA A 39 -3.45 12.19 -6.29
CA ALA A 39 -4.02 12.71 -5.05
C ALA A 39 -3.20 12.24 -3.83
N VAL A 40 -2.90 10.94 -3.76
CA VAL A 40 -2.16 10.37 -2.62
C VAL A 40 -0.70 10.83 -2.63
N LYS A 41 -0.04 10.89 -3.79
CA LYS A 41 1.35 11.35 -3.91
C LYS A 41 1.51 12.83 -3.51
N SER A 42 0.51 13.67 -3.78
CA SER A 42 0.56 15.10 -3.45
C SER A 42 0.09 15.42 -2.03
N SER A 43 -0.93 14.71 -1.54
CA SER A 43 -1.70 15.12 -0.35
C SER A 43 -1.86 14.00 0.69
N GLY A 44 -1.38 12.79 0.40
CA GLY A 44 -1.48 11.64 1.28
C GLY A 44 -2.91 11.09 1.38
N PHE A 45 -3.13 10.24 2.37
CA PHE A 45 -4.46 9.78 2.72
C PHE A 45 -4.99 10.57 3.90
N ARG A 46 -6.20 11.11 3.74
CA ARG A 46 -6.97 11.69 4.84
C ARG A 46 -7.87 10.62 5.46
N ILE A 47 -7.66 10.35 6.73
CA ILE A 47 -8.42 9.41 7.54
C ILE A 47 -9.30 10.20 8.51
N THR A 48 -10.61 9.96 8.47
CA THR A 48 -11.58 10.47 9.46
C THR A 48 -12.09 9.29 10.26
N SER A 49 -11.87 9.28 11.57
CA SER A 49 -12.24 8.18 12.45
C SER A 49 -12.68 8.69 13.81
N ASP A 50 -13.81 8.21 14.31
CA ASP A 50 -14.23 8.49 15.69
C ASP A 50 -13.26 7.87 16.72
N LYS A 51 -12.67 6.72 16.37
CA LYS A 51 -11.74 5.99 17.24
C LYS A 51 -10.35 6.62 17.28
N TYR A 52 -9.83 7.01 16.12
CA TYR A 52 -8.45 7.48 16.00
C TYR A 52 -8.33 9.00 15.81
N GLY A 53 -9.43 9.71 15.61
CA GLY A 53 -9.44 11.12 15.23
C GLY A 53 -9.22 11.35 13.73
N ASN A 54 -9.04 12.62 13.37
CA ASN A 54 -8.77 13.04 12.00
C ASN A 54 -7.27 13.15 11.76
N HIS A 55 -6.79 12.48 10.72
CA HIS A 55 -5.37 12.43 10.38
C HIS A 55 -5.15 12.53 8.89
N THR A 56 -4.01 13.07 8.50
CA THR A 56 -3.48 12.97 7.15
C THR A 56 -2.11 12.34 7.23
N TYR A 57 -1.90 11.23 6.53
CA TYR A 57 -0.58 10.59 6.48
C TYR A 57 -0.09 10.45 5.04
N MET A 58 1.22 10.61 4.87
CA MET A 58 1.93 10.40 3.61
C MET A 58 2.60 9.03 3.64
N PRO A 59 2.28 8.09 2.75
CA PRO A 59 3.03 6.85 2.63
C PRO A 59 4.51 7.13 2.36
N THR A 60 5.38 6.23 2.80
CA THR A 60 6.84 6.31 2.59
C THR A 60 7.15 6.40 1.10
N ARG A 61 6.41 5.62 0.30
CA ARG A 61 6.49 5.64 -1.16
C ARG A 61 5.10 5.41 -1.77
N VAL A 62 4.84 6.07 -2.90
CA VAL A 62 3.61 5.91 -3.67
C VAL A 62 3.97 5.62 -5.13
N VAL A 63 3.43 4.55 -5.69
CA VAL A 63 3.68 4.08 -7.07
C VAL A 63 2.36 3.82 -7.79
N GLN A 64 2.35 3.85 -9.14
CA GLN A 64 1.13 3.65 -9.93
C GLN A 64 0.80 2.17 -10.17
N SER A 65 1.81 1.31 -10.22
CA SER A 65 1.69 -0.11 -10.52
C SER A 65 2.59 -0.96 -9.60
N VAL A 66 2.36 -2.28 -9.63
CA VAL A 66 3.25 -3.23 -8.95
C VAL A 66 4.60 -3.31 -9.68
N ASP A 67 4.61 -3.16 -11.00
CA ASP A 67 5.84 -3.12 -11.81
C ASP A 67 6.77 -1.96 -11.39
N GLU A 68 6.23 -0.78 -11.11
CA GLU A 68 7.00 0.34 -10.57
C GLU A 68 7.53 0.09 -9.15
N ALA A 69 6.92 -0.85 -8.43
CA ALA A 69 7.32 -1.23 -7.09
C ALA A 69 8.45 -2.28 -7.09
N ALA A 70 8.67 -2.96 -8.21
CA ALA A 70 9.58 -4.10 -8.37
C ALA A 70 11.07 -3.72 -8.44
N ASP A 71 11.39 -2.43 -8.30
CA ASP A 71 12.76 -1.90 -8.20
C ASP A 71 13.40 -2.09 -6.82
N THR A 72 12.69 -2.70 -5.87
CA THR A 72 13.18 -3.08 -4.54
C THR A 72 12.54 -4.38 -4.06
N GLU A 73 13.22 -5.07 -3.15
CA GLU A 73 12.66 -6.21 -2.43
C GLU A 73 11.79 -5.74 -1.24
N TYR A 74 10.80 -6.56 -0.89
CA TYR A 74 9.89 -6.32 0.24
C TYR A 74 9.90 -7.51 1.19
N ASP A 75 9.90 -7.25 2.49
CA ASP A 75 9.74 -8.28 3.51
C ASP A 75 8.33 -8.88 3.49
N PHE A 76 7.33 -8.04 3.19
CA PHE A 76 5.93 -8.45 3.09
C PHE A 76 5.21 -7.76 1.94
N ILE A 77 4.33 -8.51 1.27
CA ILE A 77 3.33 -7.99 0.35
C ILE A 77 1.94 -8.19 0.96
N ILE A 78 1.22 -7.09 1.20
CA ILE A 78 -0.13 -7.12 1.76
C ILE A 78 -1.13 -6.78 0.65
N VAL A 79 -1.99 -7.75 0.33
CA VAL A 79 -3.03 -7.60 -0.68
C VAL A 79 -4.35 -7.22 -0.02
N CYS A 80 -4.78 -5.99 -0.25
CA CYS A 80 -6.03 -5.39 0.25
C CYS A 80 -7.05 -5.17 -0.89
N THR A 81 -6.89 -5.85 -2.03
CA THR A 81 -7.92 -5.92 -3.07
C THR A 81 -9.02 -6.91 -2.67
N LYS A 82 -10.20 -6.80 -3.28
CA LYS A 82 -11.24 -7.82 -3.09
C LYS A 82 -10.79 -9.14 -3.72
N ALA A 83 -10.90 -10.24 -2.99
CA ALA A 83 -10.59 -11.59 -3.49
C ALA A 83 -11.74 -12.10 -4.37
N LEU A 84 -11.77 -11.67 -5.63
CA LEU A 84 -12.79 -12.04 -6.62
C LEU A 84 -12.10 -12.78 -7.78
N PRO A 85 -11.90 -14.11 -7.67
CA PRO A 85 -11.08 -14.87 -8.63
C PRO A 85 -11.66 -14.90 -10.05
N ASN A 86 -12.96 -14.66 -10.19
CA ASN A 86 -13.65 -14.51 -11.47
C ASN A 86 -13.44 -13.13 -12.12
N ILE A 87 -12.83 -12.18 -11.41
CA ILE A 87 -12.57 -10.80 -11.87
C ILE A 87 -11.08 -10.55 -12.01
N SER A 88 -10.28 -11.02 -11.04
CA SER A 88 -8.84 -10.78 -11.01
C SER A 88 -8.09 -11.89 -10.29
N ASP A 89 -6.98 -12.33 -10.88
CA ASP A 89 -6.01 -13.18 -10.21
C ASP A 89 -5.00 -12.32 -9.45
N ASN A 90 -5.10 -12.32 -8.12
CA ASN A 90 -4.21 -11.56 -7.26
C ASN A 90 -2.75 -12.06 -7.34
N SER A 91 -2.52 -13.35 -7.64
CA SER A 91 -1.17 -13.89 -7.76
C SER A 91 -0.43 -13.27 -8.95
N HIS A 92 -1.13 -13.13 -10.08
CA HIS A 92 -0.59 -12.46 -11.27
C HIS A 92 -0.34 -10.98 -11.02
N ILE A 93 -1.21 -10.30 -10.26
CA ILE A 93 -1.05 -8.87 -9.94
C ILE A 93 0.23 -8.62 -9.13
N ILE A 94 0.56 -9.48 -8.17
CA ILE A 94 1.72 -9.27 -7.29
C ILE A 94 3.01 -9.90 -7.83
N ALA A 95 2.93 -10.78 -8.83
CA ALA A 95 4.07 -11.50 -9.38
C ALA A 95 5.29 -10.61 -9.71
N PRO A 96 5.15 -9.40 -10.29
CA PRO A 96 6.31 -8.56 -10.58
C PRO A 96 7.12 -8.14 -9.35
N ALA A 97 6.49 -8.07 -8.17
CA ALA A 97 7.14 -7.64 -6.93
C ALA A 97 7.60 -8.81 -6.04
N ILE A 98 7.48 -10.05 -6.51
CA ILE A 98 8.00 -11.23 -5.82
C ILE A 98 9.46 -11.43 -6.26
N GLY A 99 10.38 -11.37 -5.30
CA GLY A 99 11.80 -11.66 -5.53
C GLY A 99 12.07 -13.16 -5.81
N PRO A 100 13.31 -13.51 -6.20
CA PRO A 100 13.72 -14.89 -6.45
C PRO A 100 13.63 -15.82 -5.23
#